data_AF-A0A1I2F8Y0-F1
#
_entry.id   AF-A0A1I2F8Y0-F1
#
_cell.length_a   1.000
_cell.length_b   1.000
_cell.length_c   1.000
_cell.angle_alpha   90.00
_cell.angle_beta   90.00
_cell.angle_gamma   90.00
#
_symmetry.space_group_name_H-M   'P 1'
#
loop_
_entity.id
_entity.type
_entity.pdbx_description
1 polymer ?
#
loop_
_entity_poly.entity_id
_entity_poly.type
_entity_poly.pdbx_seq_one_letter_code
_entity_poly.pdbx_strand_id
1 'polypeptide(L)'
;MRIALFVEGSAPLGSKDHCSRLWNGTLLPALGRAPVDLVVPIGKDAISRLRGLRTSTSAPGLDAKIQALAAREKLDPGADALVIAWDLEPIDRQQRRCAWDEKLGLYRGLAESPLLQGSGWARDARRRADALERFRGRAPRGLNHSRVVPGSVLALCMEPMFEALLARDGRAVRRALGLDADPPGWPTGWGRADLRDPSAELLEPAIAALRRLRPRPPVRRHIHETWANAKDEWGEYILRQLFTDAPRAAELREHPIARRLAHLLPPAS
;
A
#
# COMPACT_ATOMS: atom_id res chain seq x y z
N MET A 1 -2.34 -2.59 -22.27
CA MET A 1 -2.55 -1.60 -21.19
C MET A 1 -1.55 -1.90 -20.11
N ARG A 2 -0.69 -0.95 -19.78
CA ARG A 2 0.24 -1.06 -18.64
C ARG A 2 -0.41 -0.51 -17.38
N ILE A 3 -0.01 -1.01 -16.22
CA ILE A 3 -0.48 -0.57 -14.90
C ILE A 3 0.71 -0.03 -14.10
N ALA A 4 0.63 1.25 -13.72
CA ALA A 4 1.55 1.84 -12.75
C ALA A 4 0.89 1.91 -11.37
N LEU A 5 1.43 1.14 -10.43
CA LEU A 5 1.00 1.07 -9.04
C LEU A 5 1.87 1.98 -8.18
N PHE A 6 1.31 3.11 -7.77
CA PHE A 6 1.91 4.02 -6.80
C PHE A 6 1.54 3.53 -5.41
N VAL A 7 2.53 3.21 -4.57
CA VAL A 7 2.32 2.65 -3.23
C VAL A 7 3.01 3.51 -2.20
N GLU A 8 2.29 3.84 -1.13
CA GLU A 8 2.92 4.47 0.02
C GLU A 8 4.00 3.56 0.60
N GLY A 9 5.20 4.10 0.75
CA GLY A 9 6.35 3.35 1.27
C GLY A 9 7.51 4.26 1.62
N SER A 10 8.31 3.84 2.60
CA SER A 10 9.53 4.54 2.99
C SER A 10 10.67 4.09 2.07
N ALA A 11 10.89 4.81 0.97
CA ALA A 11 12.00 4.52 0.08
C ALA A 11 13.15 5.55 0.25
N PRO A 12 14.24 5.24 0.98
CA PRO A 12 15.54 5.79 0.65
C PRO A 12 16.00 5.25 -0.72
N LEU A 13 16.82 6.03 -1.42
CA LEU A 13 17.42 5.68 -2.71
C LEU A 13 18.13 4.32 -2.62
N GLY A 14 17.63 3.30 -3.33
CA GLY A 14 18.17 1.92 -3.35
C GLY A 14 17.14 0.81 -3.07
N SER A 15 15.99 1.16 -2.49
CA SER A 15 14.89 0.25 -2.07
C SER A 15 13.94 -0.22 -3.18
N LYS A 16 14.13 0.22 -4.44
CA LYS A 16 13.18 -0.04 -5.54
C LYS A 16 12.92 -1.54 -5.77
N ASP A 17 13.93 -2.38 -5.61
CA ASP A 17 13.82 -3.81 -5.84
C ASP A 17 12.95 -4.50 -4.79
N HIS A 18 13.06 -4.12 -3.50
CA HIS A 18 12.27 -4.74 -2.44
C HIS A 18 10.79 -4.36 -2.52
N CYS A 19 10.48 -3.10 -2.80
CA CYS A 19 9.10 -2.68 -3.00
C CYS A 19 8.47 -3.45 -4.18
N SER A 20 9.17 -3.53 -5.32
CA SER A 20 8.70 -4.32 -6.46
C SER A 20 8.56 -5.81 -6.13
N ARG A 21 9.53 -6.43 -5.43
CA ARG A 21 9.46 -7.83 -4.99
C ARG A 21 8.32 -8.12 -4.02
N LEU A 22 8.07 -7.22 -3.08
CA LEU A 22 6.94 -7.32 -2.15
C LEU A 22 5.61 -7.37 -2.93
N TRP A 23 5.42 -6.45 -3.87
CA TRP A 23 4.17 -6.36 -4.63
C TRP A 23 4.07 -7.43 -5.72
N ASN A 24 4.96 -7.40 -6.72
CA ASN A 24 4.92 -8.29 -7.88
C ASN A 24 5.45 -9.70 -7.61
N GLY A 25 6.38 -9.87 -6.67
CA GLY A 25 7.00 -11.17 -6.37
C GLY A 25 6.28 -11.96 -5.28
N THR A 26 5.56 -11.29 -4.38
CA THR A 26 4.96 -11.93 -3.20
C THR A 26 3.45 -11.73 -3.13
N LEU A 27 2.98 -10.49 -2.97
CA LEU A 27 1.58 -10.22 -2.68
C LEU A 27 0.67 -10.53 -3.87
N LEU A 28 0.92 -9.94 -5.04
CA LEU A 28 0.04 -10.12 -6.20
C LEU A 28 -0.06 -11.59 -6.66
N PRO A 29 1.05 -12.36 -6.77
CA PRO A 29 0.97 -13.78 -7.08
C PRO A 29 0.18 -14.57 -6.04
N ALA A 30 0.38 -14.30 -4.74
CA ALA A 30 -0.34 -14.99 -3.68
C ALA A 30 -1.87 -14.74 -3.69
N LEU A 31 -2.29 -13.60 -4.26
CA LEU A 31 -3.68 -13.23 -4.52
C LEU A 31 -4.20 -13.68 -5.90
N GLY A 32 -3.38 -14.42 -6.68
CA GLY A 32 -3.70 -14.84 -8.03
C GLY A 32 -3.92 -13.67 -8.99
N ARG A 33 -3.20 -12.56 -8.79
CA ARG A 33 -3.23 -11.38 -9.66
C ARG A 33 -2.02 -11.36 -10.58
N ALA A 34 -2.21 -10.84 -11.78
CA ALA A 34 -1.11 -10.58 -12.69
C ALA A 34 -0.17 -9.51 -12.07
N PRO A 35 1.15 -9.61 -12.34
CA PRO A 35 2.08 -8.55 -11.96
C PRO A 35 1.71 -7.24 -12.68
N VAL A 36 1.98 -6.12 -12.03
CA VAL A 36 1.85 -4.78 -12.64
C VAL A 36 3.16 -4.36 -13.27
N ASP A 37 3.10 -3.53 -14.31
CA ASP A 37 4.28 -3.10 -15.07
C ASP A 37 5.26 -2.28 -14.24
N LEU A 38 4.74 -1.42 -13.35
CA LEU A 38 5.55 -0.52 -12.53
C LEU A 38 5.02 -0.48 -11.10
N VAL A 39 5.92 -0.65 -10.13
CA VAL A 39 5.66 -0.39 -8.72
C VAL A 39 6.48 0.83 -8.31
N VAL A 40 5.80 1.88 -7.83
CA VAL A 40 6.38 3.20 -7.64
C VAL A 40 6.15 3.64 -6.20
N PRO A 41 7.20 3.66 -5.35
CA PRO A 41 7.05 4.14 -3.99
C PRO A 41 6.76 5.64 -3.98
N ILE A 42 5.78 6.04 -3.17
CA ILE A 42 5.46 7.42 -2.86
C ILE A 42 5.59 7.67 -1.36
N GLY A 43 6.10 8.83 -0.99
CA GLY A 43 6.09 9.25 0.41
C GLY A 43 4.69 9.74 0.83
N LYS A 44 4.39 9.64 2.13
CA LYS A 44 3.18 10.15 2.80
C LYS A 44 2.73 11.53 2.30
N ASP A 45 3.69 12.40 2.06
CA ASP A 45 3.41 13.80 1.74
C ASP A 45 2.98 14.04 0.29
N ALA A 46 3.18 13.08 -0.62
CA ALA A 46 2.92 13.28 -2.04
C ALA A 46 1.45 13.62 -2.32
N ILE A 47 0.51 12.94 -1.64
CA ILE A 47 -0.93 13.19 -1.73
C ILE A 47 -1.30 14.50 -1.01
N SER A 48 -0.72 14.77 0.16
CA SER A 48 -0.97 16.02 0.89
C SER A 48 -0.58 17.26 0.07
N ARG A 49 0.53 17.20 -0.67
CA ARG A 49 1.01 18.27 -1.54
C ARG A 49 0.14 18.47 -2.77
N LEU A 50 -0.28 17.38 -3.40
CA LEU A 50 -1.24 17.41 -4.51
C LEU A 50 -2.51 18.18 -4.10
N ARG A 51 -2.93 18.04 -2.84
CA ARG A 51 -4.10 18.72 -2.27
C ARG A 51 -3.83 20.15 -1.78
N GLY A 52 -2.60 20.66 -1.91
CA GLY A 52 -2.21 21.97 -1.39
C GLY A 52 -2.13 22.06 0.14
N LEU A 53 -2.15 20.92 0.85
CA LEU A 53 -2.17 20.87 2.32
C LEU A 53 -0.78 20.95 2.97
N ARG A 54 0.29 20.88 2.16
CA ARG A 54 1.68 21.07 2.59
C ARG A 54 2.42 21.89 1.56
N THR A 55 3.07 22.96 2.01
CA THR A 55 3.78 23.93 1.14
C THR A 55 5.30 23.89 1.26
N SER A 56 5.89 23.28 2.32
CA SER A 56 7.28 23.61 2.73
C SER A 56 8.34 22.50 2.63
N THR A 57 8.22 21.50 1.75
CA THR A 57 9.24 20.45 1.63
C THR A 57 9.76 20.31 0.19
N SER A 58 11.02 19.91 0.00
CA SER A 58 11.69 19.84 -1.31
C SER A 58 11.21 18.73 -2.26
N ALA A 59 10.52 17.71 -1.74
CA ALA A 59 10.00 16.61 -2.57
C ALA A 59 8.82 17.02 -3.48
N PRO A 60 8.67 16.43 -4.67
CA PRO A 60 7.54 16.74 -5.55
C PRO A 60 6.20 16.18 -5.05
N GLY A 61 5.10 16.83 -5.43
CA GLY A 61 3.73 16.31 -5.28
C GLY A 61 3.49 15.05 -6.14
N LEU A 62 2.36 14.37 -5.88
CA LEU A 62 2.03 13.13 -6.59
C LEU A 62 1.86 13.32 -8.11
N ASP A 63 1.24 14.41 -8.54
CA ASP A 63 1.07 14.77 -9.95
C ASP A 63 2.40 14.96 -10.69
N ALA A 64 3.35 15.68 -10.07
CA ALA A 64 4.70 15.84 -10.62
C ALA A 64 5.45 14.50 -10.71
N LYS A 65 5.26 13.60 -9.73
CA LYS A 65 5.80 12.24 -9.79
C LYS A 65 5.18 11.42 -10.92
N ILE A 66 3.86 11.51 -11.11
CA ILE A 66 3.14 10.84 -12.21
C ILE A 66 3.66 11.34 -13.55
N GLN A 67 3.74 12.66 -13.75
CA GLN A 67 4.24 13.27 -14.98
C GLN A 67 5.68 12.83 -15.29
N ALA A 68 6.58 12.90 -14.30
CA ALA A 68 7.98 12.51 -14.46
C ALA A 68 8.11 11.01 -14.79
N LEU A 69 7.31 10.15 -14.16
CA LEU A 69 7.27 8.73 -14.47
C LEU A 69 6.74 8.48 -15.88
N ALA A 70 5.64 9.13 -16.27
CA ALA A 70 5.04 8.96 -17.57
C ALA A 70 6.00 9.36 -18.70
N ALA A 71 6.74 10.47 -18.53
CA ALA A 71 7.76 10.87 -19.46
C ALA A 71 8.94 9.87 -19.53
N ARG A 72 9.42 9.39 -18.38
CA ARG A 72 10.56 8.46 -18.30
C ARG A 72 10.25 7.08 -18.86
N GLU A 73 9.09 6.53 -18.50
CA GLU A 73 8.67 5.16 -18.82
C GLU A 73 7.79 5.09 -20.08
N LYS A 74 7.56 6.25 -20.73
CA LYS A 74 6.71 6.43 -21.92
C LYS A 74 5.30 5.86 -21.71
N LEU A 75 4.68 6.20 -20.58
CA LEU A 75 3.29 5.82 -20.32
C LEU A 75 2.34 6.69 -21.14
N ASP A 76 1.32 6.08 -21.70
CA ASP A 76 0.26 6.75 -22.45
C ASP A 76 -0.96 6.99 -21.54
N PRO A 77 -1.31 8.24 -21.20
CA PRO A 77 -2.46 8.53 -20.35
C PRO A 77 -3.82 8.14 -20.91
N GLY A 78 -3.91 7.78 -22.20
CA GLY A 78 -5.12 7.24 -22.84
C GLY A 78 -5.18 5.71 -22.85
N ALA A 79 -4.04 5.02 -22.79
CA ALA A 79 -3.95 3.56 -22.93
C ALA A 79 -3.52 2.83 -21.65
N ASP A 80 -2.81 3.51 -20.75
CA ASP A 80 -2.27 2.99 -19.50
C ASP A 80 -3.08 3.46 -18.29
N ALA A 81 -2.96 2.75 -17.18
CA ALA A 81 -3.73 3.02 -15.99
C ALA A 81 -2.87 3.24 -14.75
N LEU A 82 -3.38 4.07 -13.84
CA LEU A 82 -2.76 4.34 -12.55
C LEU A 82 -3.57 3.69 -11.43
N VAL A 83 -2.88 3.03 -10.52
CA VAL A 83 -3.45 2.61 -9.23
C VAL A 83 -2.66 3.32 -8.14
N ILE A 84 -3.33 4.05 -7.26
CA ILE A 84 -2.71 4.82 -6.18
C ILE A 84 -3.16 4.19 -4.87
N ALA A 85 -2.23 3.48 -4.25
CA ALA A 85 -2.35 2.79 -2.97
C ALA A 85 -1.70 3.62 -1.86
N TRP A 86 -2.43 3.93 -0.79
CA TRP A 86 -1.88 4.66 0.34
C TRP A 86 -2.45 4.18 1.68
N ASP A 87 -1.69 4.41 2.75
CA ASP A 87 -2.06 4.03 4.11
C ASP A 87 -3.01 5.05 4.72
N LEU A 88 -3.88 4.58 5.61
CA LEU A 88 -4.77 5.43 6.36
C LEU A 88 -4.08 5.94 7.64
N GLU A 89 -3.13 6.86 7.51
CA GLU A 89 -2.93 7.86 8.55
C GLU A 89 -3.81 9.06 8.18
N PRO A 90 -5.08 9.10 8.64
CA PRO A 90 -5.96 10.21 8.28
C PRO A 90 -5.31 11.52 8.77
N ILE A 91 -5.44 12.59 7.98
CA ILE A 91 -4.98 13.93 8.38
C ILE A 91 -5.61 14.29 9.75
N ASP A 92 -6.85 13.83 9.96
CA ASP A 92 -7.49 13.74 11.27
C ASP A 92 -7.36 12.33 11.86
N ARG A 93 -6.42 12.18 12.79
CA ARG A 93 -6.15 10.94 13.54
C ARG A 93 -7.39 10.34 14.22
N GLN A 94 -8.52 11.04 14.34
CA GLN A 94 -9.72 10.48 14.96
C GLN A 94 -10.50 9.50 14.05
N GLN A 95 -10.28 9.55 12.73
CA GLN A 95 -11.04 8.73 11.78
C GLN A 95 -10.54 7.28 11.72
N ARG A 96 -11.46 6.31 11.60
CA ARG A 96 -11.15 4.86 11.66
C ARG A 96 -11.08 4.17 10.29
N ARG A 97 -11.50 4.82 9.22
CA ARG A 97 -11.61 4.27 7.85
C ARG A 97 -11.30 5.36 6.84
N CYS A 98 -11.02 4.97 5.61
CA CYS A 98 -10.82 5.85 4.46
C CYS A 98 -12.04 6.71 4.33
N ALA A 99 -11.88 7.98 4.67
CA ALA A 99 -12.95 8.90 4.48
C ALA A 99 -13.11 9.09 2.98
N TRP A 100 -14.38 9.23 2.66
CA TRP A 100 -14.86 9.74 1.41
C TRP A 100 -14.03 10.93 0.91
N ASP A 101 -13.60 11.79 1.85
CA ASP A 101 -12.91 13.03 1.61
C ASP A 101 -11.44 12.87 1.17
N GLU A 102 -10.69 11.86 1.62
CA GLU A 102 -9.34 11.61 1.11
C GLU A 102 -9.37 11.15 -0.34
N LYS A 103 -10.27 10.21 -0.67
CA LYS A 103 -10.45 9.76 -2.06
C LYS A 103 -10.90 10.90 -2.95
N LEU A 104 -11.87 11.70 -2.48
CA LEU A 104 -12.33 12.88 -3.19
C LEU A 104 -11.20 13.90 -3.38
N GLY A 105 -10.43 14.17 -2.33
CA GLY A 105 -9.29 15.10 -2.38
C GLY A 105 -8.19 14.64 -3.34
N LEU A 106 -7.88 13.35 -3.37
CA LEU A 106 -6.96 12.78 -4.35
C LEU A 106 -7.45 13.03 -5.79
N TYR A 107 -8.70 12.65 -6.09
CA TYR A 107 -9.24 12.78 -7.44
C TYR A 107 -9.38 14.23 -7.88
N ARG A 108 -9.82 15.14 -7.00
CA ARG A 108 -9.84 16.59 -7.28
C ARG A 108 -8.45 17.11 -7.61
N GLY A 109 -7.47 16.80 -6.76
CA GLY A 109 -6.09 17.25 -6.99
C GLY A 109 -5.51 16.78 -8.32
N LEU A 110 -5.75 15.51 -8.71
CA LEU A 110 -5.33 15.01 -10.03
C LEU A 110 -6.10 15.64 -11.19
N ALA A 111 -7.40 15.89 -11.01
CA ALA A 111 -8.25 16.48 -12.03
C ALA A 111 -7.92 17.96 -12.29
N GLU A 112 -7.45 18.67 -11.27
CA GLU A 112 -7.13 20.10 -11.28
C GLU A 112 -5.64 20.38 -11.52
N SER A 113 -4.78 19.35 -11.46
CA SER A 113 -3.35 19.51 -11.67
C SER A 113 -3.04 20.05 -13.09
N PRO A 114 -2.34 21.19 -13.19
CA PRO A 114 -1.90 21.72 -14.49
C PRO A 114 -0.95 20.76 -15.23
N LEU A 115 -0.20 19.93 -14.49
CA LEU A 115 0.77 18.98 -15.07
C LEU A 115 0.10 17.81 -15.79
N LEU A 116 -1.16 17.52 -15.43
CA LEU A 116 -1.94 16.42 -15.99
C LEU A 116 -3.09 16.91 -16.87
N GLN A 117 -3.20 18.23 -17.09
CA GLN A 117 -4.30 18.84 -17.82
C GLN A 117 -4.43 18.24 -19.24
N GLY A 118 -5.66 17.92 -19.64
CA GLY A 118 -5.95 17.31 -20.95
C GLY A 118 -5.65 15.81 -21.08
N SER A 119 -4.99 15.19 -20.09
CA SER A 119 -4.71 13.75 -20.07
C SER A 119 -5.97 12.90 -19.84
N GLY A 120 -5.94 11.63 -20.24
CA GLY A 120 -7.00 10.66 -19.92
C GLY A 120 -7.16 10.48 -18.41
N TRP A 121 -6.05 10.44 -17.68
CA TRP A 121 -6.04 10.35 -16.22
C TRP A 121 -6.72 11.52 -15.52
N ALA A 122 -6.47 12.78 -15.93
CA ALA A 122 -7.14 13.94 -15.34
C ALA A 122 -8.65 13.94 -15.63
N ARG A 123 -9.06 13.52 -16.84
CA ARG A 123 -10.49 13.35 -17.18
C ARG A 123 -11.14 12.25 -16.34
N ASP A 124 -10.46 11.12 -16.15
CA ASP A 124 -10.94 10.01 -15.31
C ASP A 124 -11.08 10.42 -13.85
N ALA A 125 -10.06 11.09 -13.31
CA ALA A 125 -10.06 11.63 -11.97
C ALA A 125 -11.21 12.63 -11.75
N ARG A 126 -11.46 13.53 -12.71
CA ARG A 126 -12.59 14.47 -12.65
C ARG A 126 -13.93 13.75 -12.56
N ARG A 127 -14.16 12.77 -13.45
CA ARG A 127 -15.39 11.96 -13.43
C ARG A 127 -15.59 11.25 -12.09
N ARG A 128 -14.51 10.76 -11.48
CA ARG A 128 -14.55 10.11 -10.16
C ARG A 128 -14.80 11.07 -9.02
N ALA A 129 -14.19 12.26 -9.06
CA ALA A 129 -14.47 13.34 -8.12
C ALA A 129 -15.96 13.73 -8.18
N ASP A 130 -16.48 14.01 -9.37
CA ASP A 130 -17.90 14.36 -9.58
C ASP A 130 -18.83 13.26 -9.05
N ALA A 131 -18.49 12.00 -9.29
CA ALA A 131 -19.25 10.86 -8.75
C ALA A 131 -19.23 10.85 -7.21
N LEU A 132 -18.07 10.97 -6.58
CA LEU A 132 -17.98 11.04 -5.12
C LEU A 132 -18.66 12.29 -4.56
N GLU A 133 -18.72 13.40 -5.26
CA GLU A 133 -19.47 14.56 -4.78
C GLU A 133 -20.98 14.31 -4.79
N ARG A 134 -21.50 13.76 -5.90
CA ARG A 134 -22.92 13.47 -6.07
C ARG A 134 -23.46 12.49 -5.04
N PHE A 135 -22.64 11.56 -4.58
CA PHE A 135 -23.04 10.49 -3.68
C PHE A 135 -22.61 10.71 -2.21
N ARG A 136 -22.27 11.95 -1.82
CA ARG A 136 -21.78 12.27 -0.47
C ARG A 136 -22.61 11.61 0.63
N GLY A 137 -21.96 10.72 1.41
CA GLY A 137 -22.59 10.00 2.52
C GLY A 137 -23.34 8.70 2.16
N ARG A 138 -23.42 8.32 0.88
CA ARG A 138 -23.99 7.03 0.44
C ARG A 138 -23.06 6.39 -0.58
N ALA A 139 -22.43 5.26 -0.23
CA ALA A 139 -21.65 4.51 -1.21
C ALA A 139 -22.55 4.12 -2.41
N PRO A 140 -22.27 4.62 -3.63
CA PRO A 140 -23.07 4.32 -4.79
C PRO A 140 -22.99 2.82 -5.08
N ARG A 141 -24.14 2.18 -5.27
CA ARG A 141 -24.20 0.80 -5.76
C ARG A 141 -23.44 0.73 -7.10
N GLY A 142 -22.40 -0.09 -7.17
CA GLY A 142 -21.62 -0.33 -8.41
C GLY A 142 -20.30 0.44 -8.56
N LEU A 143 -20.06 1.54 -7.83
CA LEU A 143 -18.81 2.33 -7.98
C LEU A 143 -17.62 1.76 -7.20
N ASN A 144 -17.89 0.95 -6.15
CA ASN A 144 -16.87 0.17 -5.45
C ASN A 144 -16.31 -1.00 -6.27
N HIS A 145 -16.75 -1.15 -7.53
CA HIS A 145 -16.35 -2.24 -8.41
C HIS A 145 -15.59 -1.81 -9.68
N SER A 146 -14.77 -0.76 -9.55
CA SER A 146 -13.95 -0.31 -10.67
C SER A 146 -12.80 -1.30 -10.89
N ARG A 147 -12.86 -2.12 -11.94
CA ARG A 147 -11.67 -2.78 -12.48
C ARG A 147 -10.78 -1.74 -13.18
N VAL A 148 -9.49 -2.01 -13.23
CA VAL A 148 -8.56 -1.20 -14.03
C VAL A 148 -8.95 -1.29 -15.51
N VAL A 149 -9.09 -0.14 -16.16
CA VAL A 149 -9.36 0.01 -17.59
C VAL A 149 -8.41 1.05 -18.21
N PRO A 150 -8.23 1.08 -19.54
CA PRO A 150 -7.32 2.03 -20.18
C PRO A 150 -7.64 3.49 -19.81
N GLY A 151 -6.59 4.28 -19.52
CA GLY A 151 -6.72 5.69 -19.15
C GLY A 151 -7.33 5.95 -17.77
N SER A 152 -7.54 4.92 -16.94
CA SER A 152 -8.15 5.09 -15.62
C SER A 152 -7.17 5.43 -14.51
N VAL A 153 -7.68 6.10 -13.47
CA VAL A 153 -6.98 6.30 -12.20
C VAL A 153 -7.82 5.74 -11.07
N LEU A 154 -7.27 4.77 -10.33
CA LEU A 154 -7.98 4.13 -9.22
C LEU A 154 -7.29 4.39 -7.89
N ALA A 155 -8.08 4.86 -6.92
CA ALA A 155 -7.69 4.95 -5.53
C ALA A 155 -7.88 3.63 -4.78
N LEU A 156 -6.82 3.13 -4.13
CA LEU A 156 -6.83 2.01 -3.22
C LEU A 156 -6.40 2.48 -1.83
N CYS A 157 -7.29 2.33 -0.85
CA CYS A 157 -7.00 2.72 0.52
C CYS A 157 -6.64 1.50 1.36
N MET A 158 -5.48 1.56 2.01
CA MET A 158 -4.95 0.54 2.91
C MET A 158 -5.34 0.91 4.35
N GLU A 159 -6.53 0.47 4.79
CA GLU A 159 -7.02 0.79 6.13
C GLU A 159 -6.61 -0.32 7.13
N PRO A 160 -6.06 0.02 8.31
CA PRO A 160 -5.48 1.32 8.72
C PRO A 160 -4.10 1.60 8.08
N MET A 161 -3.36 0.56 7.73
CA MET A 161 -2.09 0.64 6.98
C MET A 161 -1.79 -0.72 6.35
N PHE A 162 -0.87 -0.78 5.39
CA PHE A 162 -0.43 -2.01 4.75
C PHE A 162 -0.03 -3.10 5.77
N GLU A 163 0.70 -2.72 6.81
CA GLU A 163 1.19 -3.58 7.89
C GLU A 163 0.07 -4.31 8.65
N ALA A 164 -1.18 -3.81 8.59
CA ALA A 164 -2.32 -4.51 9.17
C ALA A 164 -2.54 -5.90 8.54
N LEU A 165 -2.09 -6.10 7.29
CA LEU A 165 -2.07 -7.40 6.64
C LEU A 165 -1.20 -8.41 7.41
N LEU A 166 -0.06 -7.95 7.97
CA LEU A 166 0.92 -8.78 8.67
C LEU A 166 0.55 -8.98 10.14
N ALA A 167 -0.07 -7.98 10.77
CA ALA A 167 -0.27 -7.91 12.21
C ALA A 167 -1.51 -8.66 12.77
N ARG A 168 -2.06 -9.62 11.99
CA ARG A 168 -3.30 -10.34 12.32
C ARG A 168 -3.10 -11.46 13.36
N ASP A 169 -1.99 -12.18 13.28
CA ASP A 169 -1.70 -13.32 14.17
C ASP A 169 -0.22 -13.31 14.56
N GLY A 170 0.04 -12.94 15.82
CA GLY A 170 1.40 -12.90 16.37
C GLY A 170 2.08 -14.27 16.40
N ARG A 171 1.32 -15.37 16.52
CA ARG A 171 1.89 -16.72 16.46
C ARG A 171 2.36 -17.03 15.04
N ALA A 172 1.60 -16.61 14.03
CA ALA A 172 1.98 -16.79 12.63
C ALA A 172 3.23 -15.96 12.29
N VAL A 173 3.29 -14.69 12.72
CA VAL A 173 4.48 -13.85 12.54
C VAL A 173 5.69 -14.43 13.27
N ARG A 174 5.51 -14.91 14.51
CA ARG A 174 6.57 -15.57 15.27
C ARG A 174 7.13 -16.79 14.55
N ARG A 175 6.26 -17.68 14.04
CA ARG A 175 6.67 -18.85 13.24
C ARG A 175 7.37 -18.43 11.95
N ALA A 176 6.86 -17.41 11.25
CA ALA A 176 7.50 -16.86 10.05
C ALA A 176 8.93 -16.37 10.32
N LEU A 177 9.20 -15.82 11.50
CA LEU A 177 10.52 -15.41 11.95
C LEU A 177 11.42 -16.56 12.43
N GLY A 178 10.91 -17.81 12.39
CA GLY A 178 11.63 -19.01 12.82
C GLY A 178 11.75 -19.14 14.33
N LEU A 179 10.75 -18.69 15.08
CA LEU A 179 10.72 -18.75 16.55
C LEU A 179 9.66 -19.73 17.06
N ASP A 180 10.04 -20.59 18.00
CA ASP A 180 9.14 -21.59 18.59
C ASP A 180 8.26 -21.00 19.70
N ALA A 181 8.83 -20.09 20.50
CA ALA A 181 8.17 -19.44 21.64
C ALA A 181 8.29 -17.91 21.56
N ASP A 182 7.43 -17.21 22.30
CA ASP A 182 7.47 -15.75 22.37
C ASP A 182 8.78 -15.29 23.02
N PRO A 183 9.61 -14.48 22.33
CA PRO A 183 10.82 -13.96 22.94
C PRO A 183 10.51 -12.93 24.02
N PRO A 184 11.45 -12.67 24.97
CA PRO A 184 11.27 -11.60 25.94
C PRO A 184 11.01 -10.25 25.26
N GLY A 185 9.92 -9.58 25.66
CA GLY A 185 9.49 -8.32 25.05
C GLY A 185 8.68 -8.48 23.76
N TRP A 186 8.20 -9.69 23.44
CA TRP A 186 7.25 -9.88 22.35
C TRP A 186 5.98 -9.07 22.61
N PRO A 187 5.48 -8.31 21.62
CA PRO A 187 4.34 -7.43 21.84
C PRO A 187 3.04 -8.22 22.04
N THR A 188 2.11 -7.62 22.76
CA THR A 188 0.75 -8.12 22.98
C THR A 188 -0.26 -7.36 22.13
N GLY A 189 -1.44 -7.94 21.89
CA GLY A 189 -2.53 -7.24 21.17
C GLY A 189 -2.60 -7.53 19.67
N TRP A 190 -1.94 -8.57 19.19
CA TRP A 190 -2.09 -9.09 17.83
C TRP A 190 -3.55 -9.35 17.46
N GLY A 191 -3.93 -9.09 16.21
CA GLY A 191 -5.28 -9.37 15.70
C GLY A 191 -6.36 -8.36 16.11
N ARG A 192 -6.02 -7.38 16.95
CA ARG A 192 -6.90 -6.27 17.31
C ARG A 192 -7.24 -5.44 16.07
N ALA A 193 -8.53 -5.34 15.76
CA ALA A 193 -9.03 -4.59 14.62
C ALA A 193 -9.04 -3.06 14.84
N ASP A 194 -8.84 -2.61 16.07
CA ASP A 194 -8.83 -1.19 16.46
C ASP A 194 -7.43 -0.57 16.51
N LEU A 195 -6.38 -1.36 16.25
CA LEU A 195 -5.00 -0.86 16.16
C LEU A 195 -4.88 0.13 15.01
N ARG A 196 -4.36 1.30 15.31
CA ARG A 196 -4.15 2.36 14.31
C ARG A 196 -2.79 2.24 13.65
N ASP A 197 -1.77 1.86 14.42
CA ASP A 197 -0.40 1.74 13.94
C ASP A 197 0.19 0.35 14.25
N PRO A 198 -0.27 -0.71 13.57
CA PRO A 198 0.33 -2.04 13.71
C PRO A 198 1.82 -2.09 13.38
N SER A 199 2.34 -1.14 12.58
CA SER A 199 3.79 -1.01 12.35
C SER A 199 4.53 -0.71 13.64
N ALA A 200 4.19 0.39 14.32
CA ALA A 200 4.87 0.84 15.53
C ALA A 200 4.47 0.04 16.79
N GLU A 201 3.22 -0.40 16.89
CA GLU A 201 2.69 -1.08 18.07
C GLU A 201 3.04 -2.57 18.12
N LEU A 202 3.20 -3.24 16.96
CA LEU A 202 3.42 -4.68 16.88
C LEU A 202 4.68 -5.06 16.12
N LEU A 203 4.82 -4.67 14.85
CA LEU A 203 5.90 -5.20 14.00
C LEU A 203 7.28 -4.71 14.44
N GLU A 204 7.42 -3.42 14.75
CA GLU A 204 8.68 -2.87 15.22
C GLU A 204 9.13 -3.47 16.56
N PRO A 205 8.29 -3.55 17.61
CA PRO A 205 8.63 -4.26 18.85
C PRO A 205 8.94 -5.73 18.65
N ALA A 206 8.22 -6.43 17.77
CA ALA A 206 8.47 -7.84 17.45
C ALA A 206 9.87 -8.06 16.85
N ILE A 207 10.26 -7.24 15.87
CA ILE A 207 11.60 -7.27 15.28
C ILE A 207 12.66 -6.83 16.31
N ALA A 208 12.37 -5.86 17.17
CA ALA A 208 13.27 -5.47 18.24
C ALA A 208 13.53 -6.62 19.25
N ALA A 209 12.48 -7.36 19.64
CA ALA A 209 12.57 -8.53 20.52
C ALA A 209 13.41 -9.65 19.87
N LEU A 210 13.12 -9.98 18.61
CA LEU A 210 13.89 -10.94 17.80
C LEU A 210 15.40 -10.61 17.79
N ARG A 211 15.75 -9.33 17.66
CA ARG A 211 17.15 -8.89 17.56
C ARG A 211 17.94 -9.03 18.87
N ARG A 212 17.26 -9.08 20.02
CA ARG A 212 17.87 -9.27 21.34
C ARG A 212 18.23 -10.73 21.62
N LEU A 213 17.62 -11.68 20.92
CA LEU A 213 17.84 -13.11 21.14
C LEU A 213 19.29 -13.56 20.94
N ARG A 214 19.67 -14.57 21.73
CA ARG A 214 20.92 -15.33 21.64
C ARG A 214 20.59 -16.83 21.78
N PRO A 215 21.03 -17.69 20.84
CA PRO A 215 21.77 -17.38 19.61
C PRO A 215 20.95 -16.53 18.61
N ARG A 216 21.64 -15.91 17.63
CA ARG A 216 20.97 -15.06 16.62
C ARG A 216 20.07 -15.94 15.72
N PRO A 217 18.78 -15.61 15.57
CA PRO A 217 17.88 -16.35 14.69
C PRO A 217 18.33 -16.35 13.23
N PRO A 218 18.08 -17.43 12.45
CA PRO A 218 18.55 -17.55 11.06
C PRO A 218 18.14 -16.39 10.14
N VAL A 219 16.92 -15.84 10.31
CA VAL A 219 16.42 -14.71 9.52
C VAL A 219 17.35 -13.49 9.58
N ARG A 220 18.09 -13.30 10.68
CA ARG A 220 19.05 -12.20 10.84
C ARG A 220 20.34 -12.34 10.02
N ARG A 221 20.53 -13.49 9.35
CA ARG A 221 21.57 -13.68 8.34
C ARG A 221 21.18 -13.06 6.99
N HIS A 222 19.88 -12.85 6.78
CA HIS A 222 19.33 -12.29 5.55
C HIS A 222 18.96 -10.81 5.73
N ILE A 223 18.34 -10.46 6.86
CA ILE A 223 17.90 -9.09 7.15
C ILE A 223 18.64 -8.55 8.37
N HIS A 224 19.55 -7.60 8.14
CA HIS A 224 20.42 -7.05 9.19
C HIS A 224 19.85 -5.80 9.86
N GLU A 225 18.94 -5.11 9.19
CA GLU A 225 18.38 -3.82 9.60
C GLU A 225 17.21 -3.94 10.59
N THR A 226 16.82 -2.81 11.18
CA THR A 226 15.61 -2.69 12.00
C THR A 226 14.36 -2.66 11.13
N TRP A 227 13.18 -2.79 11.75
CA TRP A 227 11.91 -2.60 11.04
C TRP A 227 11.85 -1.23 10.36
N ALA A 228 12.14 -0.15 11.10
CA ALA A 228 12.09 1.22 10.59
C ALA A 228 13.00 1.48 9.37
N ASN A 229 14.15 0.81 9.30
CA ASN A 229 15.12 0.99 8.21
C ASN A 229 14.86 0.10 6.99
N ALA A 230 14.17 -1.03 7.17
CA ALA A 230 13.99 -2.05 6.13
C ALA A 230 12.57 -2.63 6.11
N LYS A 231 11.56 -1.75 6.19
CA LYS A 231 10.14 -2.15 6.22
C LYS A 231 9.74 -3.05 5.05
N ASP A 232 10.12 -2.66 3.83
CA ASP A 232 9.76 -3.42 2.63
C ASP A 232 10.38 -4.83 2.62
N GLU A 233 11.63 -4.95 3.08
CA GLU A 233 12.35 -6.23 3.15
C GLU A 233 11.76 -7.15 4.23
N TRP A 234 11.50 -6.61 5.43
CA TRP A 234 10.83 -7.36 6.48
C TRP A 234 9.40 -7.74 6.08
N GLY A 235 8.66 -6.82 5.45
CA GLY A 235 7.32 -7.05 4.93
C GLY A 235 7.32 -8.16 3.87
N GLU A 236 8.24 -8.11 2.90
CA GLU A 236 8.42 -9.14 1.86
C GLU A 236 8.67 -10.51 2.51
N TYR A 237 9.64 -10.57 3.43
CA TYR A 237 10.00 -11.82 4.09
C TYR A 237 8.83 -12.41 4.88
N ILE A 238 8.21 -11.63 5.77
CA ILE A 238 7.12 -12.11 6.63
C ILE A 238 5.94 -12.55 5.76
N LEU A 239 5.54 -11.73 4.80
CA LEU A 239 4.39 -12.01 3.95
C LEU A 239 4.59 -13.29 3.14
N ARG A 240 5.79 -13.49 2.57
CA ARG A 240 6.15 -14.70 1.84
C ARG A 240 6.00 -15.94 2.72
N GLN A 241 6.49 -15.88 3.96
CA GLN A 241 6.35 -16.99 4.90
C GLN A 241 4.87 -17.25 5.26
N LEU A 242 4.10 -16.20 5.53
CA LEU A 242 2.67 -16.35 5.86
C LEU A 242 1.86 -17.00 4.74
N PHE A 243 2.23 -16.78 3.47
CA PHE A 243 1.57 -17.43 2.34
C PHE A 243 1.97 -18.90 2.11
N THR A 244 3.04 -19.39 2.75
CA THR A 244 3.39 -20.83 2.70
C THR A 244 2.52 -21.69 3.60
N ASP A 245 1.85 -21.09 4.60
CA ASP A 245 0.90 -21.76 5.52
C ASP A 245 -0.52 -21.65 4.94
N ALA A 246 -1.07 -22.75 4.40
CA ALA A 246 -2.34 -22.75 3.64
C ALA A 246 -3.53 -22.13 4.41
N PRO A 247 -3.81 -22.50 5.67
CA PRO A 247 -4.81 -21.82 6.50
C PRO A 247 -4.59 -20.31 6.61
N ARG A 248 -3.33 -19.86 6.79
CA ARG A 248 -3.02 -18.42 6.90
C ARG A 248 -3.09 -17.70 5.58
N ALA A 249 -2.71 -18.35 4.49
CA ALA A 249 -2.90 -17.84 3.14
C ALA A 249 -4.39 -17.58 2.84
N ALA A 250 -5.29 -18.44 3.31
CA ALA A 250 -6.73 -18.22 3.18
C ALA A 250 -7.21 -16.99 3.97
N GLU A 251 -6.79 -16.86 5.23
CA GLU A 251 -7.13 -15.69 6.06
C GLU A 251 -6.58 -14.38 5.48
N LEU A 252 -5.35 -14.39 4.95
CA LEU A 252 -4.73 -13.24 4.31
C LEU A 252 -5.49 -12.81 3.06
N ARG A 253 -6.00 -13.75 2.25
CA ARG A 253 -6.81 -13.45 1.06
C ARG A 253 -8.14 -12.79 1.41
N GLU A 254 -8.71 -13.14 2.56
CA GLU A 254 -9.94 -12.53 3.06
C GLU A 254 -9.73 -11.15 3.71
N HIS A 255 -8.48 -10.73 3.93
CA HIS A 255 -8.18 -9.42 4.47
C HIS A 255 -8.74 -8.30 3.56
N PRO A 256 -9.34 -7.22 4.11
CA PRO A 256 -9.92 -6.15 3.30
C PRO A 256 -8.97 -5.55 2.25
N ILE A 257 -7.69 -5.39 2.59
CA ILE A 257 -6.65 -4.95 1.64
C ILE A 257 -6.50 -5.94 0.48
N ALA A 258 -6.34 -7.23 0.79
CA ALA A 258 -6.20 -8.28 -0.20
C ALA A 258 -7.42 -8.39 -1.11
N ARG A 259 -8.64 -8.35 -0.54
CA ARG A 259 -9.89 -8.37 -1.30
C ARG A 259 -10.02 -7.17 -2.24
N ARG A 260 -9.63 -5.97 -1.79
CA ARG A 260 -9.63 -4.76 -2.64
C ARG A 260 -8.63 -4.92 -3.80
N LEU A 261 -7.41 -5.36 -3.52
CA LEU A 261 -6.40 -5.63 -4.55
C LEU A 261 -6.88 -6.67 -5.57
N ALA A 262 -7.39 -7.80 -5.09
CA ALA A 262 -7.90 -8.88 -5.93
C ALA A 262 -9.05 -8.43 -6.84
N HIS A 263 -9.84 -7.46 -6.36
CA HIS A 263 -10.95 -6.90 -7.11
C HIS A 263 -10.52 -5.87 -8.17
N LEU A 264 -9.55 -5.00 -7.83
CA LEU A 264 -9.08 -3.93 -8.71
C LEU A 264 -8.22 -4.47 -9.85
N LEU A 265 -7.31 -5.39 -9.53
CA LEU A 265 -6.25 -5.83 -10.44
C LEU A 265 -6.67 -7.06 -11.27
N PRO A 266 -6.17 -7.17 -12.51
CA PRO A 266 -6.48 -8.29 -13.37
C PRO A 266 -6.02 -9.63 -12.75
N PRO A 267 -6.79 -10.72 -12.95
CA PRO A 267 -6.34 -12.05 -12.55
C PRO A 267 -5.08 -12.44 -13.33
N ALA A 268 -4.24 -13.29 -12.72
CA ALA A 268 -3.18 -13.96 -13.46
C ALA A 268 -3.82 -14.83 -14.55
N SER A 269 -3.27 -14.78 -15.77
CA SER A 269 -3.66 -15.65 -16.89
C SER A 269 -3.06 -17.04 -16.74
#